data_AF-A0A834ZKQ6-F1
#
_entry.id   AF-A0A834ZKQ6-F1
#
_cell.length_a   1.000
_cell.length_b   1.000
_cell.length_c   1.000
_cell.angle_alpha   90.00
_cell.angle_beta   90.00
_cell.angle_gamma   90.00
#
_symmetry.space_group_name_H-M   'P 1'
#
loop_
_entity.id
_entity.type
_entity.pdbx_description
1 polymer ?
#
loop_
_entity_poly.entity_id
_entity_poly.type
_entity_poly.pdbx_seq_one_letter_code
_entity_poly.pdbx_strand_id
1 'polypeptide(L)'
;MGKNLYQRIEEECEAHVSAALQSLVGQSPDLVVFLSLVEKCWQDFCDQMLMIRGIALYLDRTYVKQTSNVRSLWDMGLQLFRKYLSLSSEVEHKTVTGLLRLIEKERLGEAIDRTLLNHLLKMFTALGIYSESFEKPFLECTSEFYGAEGVKYMQQSDVPDYLKHVEVY
;
A
#
# COMPACT_ATOMS: atom_id res chain seq x y z
N MET A 1 4.94 -32.16 14.65
CA MET A 1 4.12 -32.09 13.42
C MET A 1 3.72 -30.65 13.07
N GLY A 2 3.14 -29.88 14.00
CA GLY A 2 2.76 -28.47 13.75
C GLY A 2 3.89 -27.56 13.24
N LYS A 3 5.08 -27.62 13.85
CA LYS A 3 6.26 -26.87 13.39
C LYS A 3 6.61 -27.11 11.91
N ASN A 4 6.61 -28.38 11.48
CA ASN A 4 6.98 -28.74 10.10
C ASN A 4 5.93 -28.27 9.09
N LEU A 5 4.64 -28.36 9.45
CA LEU A 5 3.57 -27.84 8.60
C LEU A 5 3.62 -26.31 8.49
N TYR A 6 3.83 -25.61 9.60
CA TYR A 6 4.00 -24.15 9.61
C TYR A 6 5.14 -23.71 8.68
N GLN A 7 6.31 -24.35 8.83
CA GLN A 7 7.49 -24.04 8.03
C GLN A 7 7.24 -24.27 6.53
N ARG A 8 6.57 -25.38 6.15
CA ARG A 8 6.22 -25.62 4.75
C ARG A 8 5.24 -24.58 4.20
N ILE A 9 4.24 -24.17 4.99
CA ILE A 9 3.32 -23.11 4.58
C ILE A 9 4.08 -21.80 4.38
N GLU A 10 4.98 -21.46 5.30
CA GLU A 10 5.83 -20.26 5.21
C GLU A 10 6.71 -20.29 3.95
N GLU A 11 7.39 -21.41 3.66
CA GLU A 11 8.24 -21.58 2.47
C GLU A 11 7.44 -21.42 1.16
N GLU A 12 6.26 -22.03 1.06
CA GLU A 12 5.40 -21.92 -0.12
C GLU A 12 4.82 -20.50 -0.29
N CYS A 13 4.40 -19.87 0.82
CA CYS A 13 3.93 -18.48 0.80
C CYS A 13 5.06 -17.53 0.40
N GLU A 14 6.27 -17.74 0.90
CA GLU A 14 7.45 -16.93 0.59
C GLU A 14 7.78 -16.99 -0.90
N ALA A 15 7.82 -18.20 -1.48
CA ALA A 15 8.04 -18.38 -2.91
C ALA A 15 6.94 -17.70 -3.75
N HIS A 16 5.68 -17.84 -3.36
CA HIS A 16 4.56 -17.24 -4.09
C HIS A 16 4.58 -15.71 -4.03
N VAL A 17 4.73 -15.13 -2.84
CA VAL A 17 4.78 -13.67 -2.62
C VAL A 17 5.97 -13.06 -3.36
N SER A 18 7.13 -13.69 -3.30
CA SER A 18 8.31 -13.25 -4.04
C SER A 18 8.05 -13.21 -5.54
N ALA A 19 7.46 -14.28 -6.10
CA ALA A 19 7.18 -14.35 -7.53
C ALA A 19 6.11 -13.33 -7.95
N ALA A 20 5.06 -13.15 -7.15
CA ALA A 20 3.98 -12.21 -7.40
C ALA A 20 4.50 -10.76 -7.48
N LEU A 21 5.30 -10.33 -6.50
CA LEU A 21 5.87 -8.98 -6.49
C LEU A 21 6.91 -8.78 -7.60
N GLN A 22 7.73 -9.79 -7.88
CA GLN A 22 8.66 -9.74 -9.00
C GLN A 22 7.95 -9.60 -10.35
N SER A 23 6.74 -10.17 -10.49
CA SER A 23 5.95 -10.06 -11.72
C SER A 23 5.44 -8.64 -12.00
N LEU A 24 5.41 -7.76 -10.98
CA LEU A 24 5.02 -6.36 -11.11
C LEU A 24 6.15 -5.46 -11.60
N VAL A 25 7.40 -5.90 -11.47
CA VAL A 25 8.59 -5.15 -11.93
C VAL A 25 8.52 -4.93 -13.44
N GLY A 26 8.73 -3.69 -13.90
CA GLY A 26 8.65 -3.33 -15.31
C GLY A 26 7.24 -3.33 -15.91
N GLN A 27 6.18 -3.61 -15.12
CA GLN A 27 4.81 -3.57 -15.62
C GLN A 27 4.36 -2.14 -15.87
N SER A 28 3.62 -1.95 -16.96
CA SER A 28 2.91 -0.73 -17.42
C SER A 28 3.56 0.63 -17.11
N PRO A 29 3.90 1.46 -18.11
CA PRO A 29 4.32 2.84 -17.84
C PRO A 29 3.19 3.71 -17.27
N ASP A 30 1.92 3.35 -17.50
CA ASP A 30 0.76 4.03 -16.93
C ASP A 30 0.63 3.70 -15.44
N LEU A 31 0.75 4.74 -14.61
CA LEU A 31 0.69 4.63 -13.15
C LEU A 31 -0.66 4.12 -12.66
N VAL A 32 -1.78 4.53 -13.25
CA VAL A 32 -3.11 4.08 -12.80
C VAL A 32 -3.28 2.60 -13.06
N VAL A 33 -2.91 2.15 -14.26
CA VAL A 33 -2.92 0.72 -14.61
C VAL A 33 -1.99 -0.06 -13.69
N PHE A 34 -0.80 0.46 -13.42
CA PHE A 34 0.15 -0.16 -12.50
C PHE A 34 -0.42 -0.29 -11.08
N LEU A 35 -1.05 0.75 -10.54
CA LEU A 35 -1.70 0.72 -9.22
C LEU A 35 -2.79 -0.35 -9.16
N SER A 36 -3.60 -0.51 -10.20
CA SER A 36 -4.61 -1.58 -10.26
C SER A 36 -3.99 -2.98 -10.25
N LEU A 37 -2.81 -3.17 -10.87
CA LEU A 37 -2.08 -4.45 -10.79
C LEU A 37 -1.58 -4.73 -9.38
N VAL A 38 -1.07 -3.71 -8.68
CA VAL A 38 -0.62 -3.83 -7.29
C VAL A 38 -1.81 -4.13 -6.37
N GLU A 39 -2.92 -3.44 -6.54
CA GLU A 39 -4.14 -3.65 -5.75
C GLU A 39 -4.67 -5.08 -5.94
N LYS A 40 -4.73 -5.55 -7.19
CA LYS A 40 -5.11 -6.93 -7.49
C LYS A 40 -4.16 -7.94 -6.85
N CYS A 41 -2.85 -7.75 -6.98
CA CYS A 41 -1.84 -8.61 -6.36
C CYS A 41 -2.04 -8.70 -4.84
N TRP A 42 -2.35 -7.58 -4.20
CA TRP A 42 -2.63 -7.53 -2.76
C TRP A 42 -3.94 -8.23 -2.39
N GLN A 43 -5.01 -8.04 -3.15
CA GLN A 43 -6.29 -8.72 -2.93
C GLN A 43 -6.16 -10.24 -3.09
N ASP A 44 -5.54 -10.69 -4.18
CA ASP A 44 -5.29 -12.11 -4.43
C ASP A 44 -4.49 -12.73 -3.27
N PHE A 45 -3.45 -12.04 -2.78
CA PHE A 45 -2.71 -12.46 -1.59
C PHE A 45 -3.58 -12.56 -0.34
N CYS A 46 -4.42 -11.56 -0.06
CA CYS A 46 -5.31 -11.56 1.11
C CYS A 46 -6.28 -12.74 1.07
N ASP A 47 -6.92 -12.97 -0.07
CA ASP A 47 -7.89 -14.06 -0.26
C ASP A 47 -7.25 -15.43 -0.09
N GLN A 48 -6.07 -15.63 -0.69
CA GLN A 48 -5.30 -16.87 -0.56
C GLN A 48 -4.87 -17.11 0.90
N MET A 49 -4.39 -16.07 1.59
CA MET A 49 -3.99 -16.18 3.00
C MET A 49 -5.17 -16.48 3.93
N LEU A 50 -6.33 -15.89 3.67
CA LEU A 50 -7.57 -16.21 4.41
C LEU A 50 -7.98 -17.67 4.18
N MET A 51 -7.86 -18.18 2.95
CA MET A 51 -8.14 -19.58 2.63
C MET A 51 -7.16 -20.53 3.34
N ILE A 52 -5.85 -20.25 3.27
CA ILE A 52 -4.81 -21.04 3.95
C ILE A 52 -5.09 -21.07 5.45
N ARG A 53 -5.41 -19.92 6.05
CA ARG A 53 -5.77 -19.83 7.47
C ARG A 53 -7.03 -20.63 7.81
N GLY A 54 -8.03 -20.63 6.94
CA GLY A 54 -9.25 -21.43 7.09
C GLY A 54 -8.96 -22.94 7.11
N ILE A 55 -8.12 -23.42 6.19
CA ILE A 55 -7.72 -24.83 6.09
C ILE A 55 -6.83 -25.21 7.28
N ALA A 56 -5.85 -24.37 7.62
CA ALA A 56 -4.89 -24.59 8.69
C ALA A 56 -5.35 -24.01 10.05
N LEU A 57 -6.65 -23.85 10.27
CA LEU A 57 -7.20 -23.19 11.46
C LEU A 57 -6.74 -23.84 12.77
N TYR A 58 -6.61 -25.17 12.78
CA TYR A 58 -6.12 -25.90 13.96
C TYR A 58 -4.67 -25.51 14.29
N LEU A 59 -3.82 -25.34 13.27
CA LEU A 59 -2.44 -24.90 13.43
C LEU A 59 -2.37 -23.49 14.04
N ASP A 60 -3.19 -22.57 13.52
CA ASP A 60 -3.27 -21.17 13.98
C ASP A 60 -3.84 -21.06 15.43
N ARG A 61 -4.78 -21.94 15.82
CA ARG A 61 -5.40 -21.90 17.15
C ARG A 61 -4.65 -22.65 18.24
N THR A 62 -3.85 -23.67 17.89
CA THR A 62 -3.18 -24.52 18.87
C THR A 62 -1.68 -24.26 18.90
N TYR A 63 -0.97 -24.54 17.81
CA TYR A 63 0.48 -24.45 17.75
C TYR A 63 0.98 -23.00 17.89
N VAL A 64 0.39 -22.05 17.16
CA VAL A 64 0.78 -20.63 17.25
C VAL A 64 0.50 -20.07 18.65
N LYS A 65 -0.67 -20.36 19.24
CA LYS A 65 -1.03 -19.85 20.57
C LYS A 65 -0.19 -20.44 21.71
N GLN A 66 0.26 -21.69 21.56
CA GLN A 66 1.01 -22.40 22.59
C GLN A 66 2.52 -22.18 22.48
N THR A 67 3.01 -21.72 21.33
CA THR A 67 4.44 -21.52 21.09
C THR A 67 4.77 -20.04 21.11
N SER A 68 5.50 -19.59 22.12
CA SER A 68 6.01 -18.21 22.17
C SER A 68 6.88 -17.92 20.95
N ASN A 69 6.79 -16.69 20.42
CA ASN A 69 7.52 -16.19 19.24
C ASN A 69 7.12 -16.78 17.88
N VAL A 70 6.04 -17.56 17.76
CA VAL A 70 5.47 -17.95 16.46
C VAL A 70 4.35 -16.98 16.09
N ARG A 71 4.39 -16.44 14.86
CA ARG A 71 3.36 -15.52 14.35
C ARG A 71 2.14 -16.28 13.88
N SER A 72 0.97 -15.63 13.92
CA SER A 72 -0.21 -16.16 13.23
C SER A 72 0.07 -16.31 11.74
N LEU A 73 -0.65 -17.19 11.04
CA LEU A 73 -0.47 -17.36 9.60
C LEU A 73 -0.70 -16.04 8.85
N TRP A 74 -1.66 -15.25 9.31
CA TRP A 74 -1.92 -13.93 8.76
C TRP A 74 -0.73 -12.99 8.93
N ASP A 75 -0.21 -12.85 10.15
CA ASP A 75 0.92 -11.96 10.43
C ASP A 75 2.21 -12.43 9.73
N MET A 76 2.40 -13.76 9.59
CA MET A 76 3.49 -14.33 8.80
C MET A 76 3.40 -13.90 7.34
N GLY A 77 2.21 -14.04 6.72
CA GLY A 77 1.98 -13.58 5.36
C GLY A 77 2.25 -12.07 5.19
N LEU A 78 1.75 -11.23 6.11
CA LEU A 78 1.99 -9.79 6.08
C LEU A 78 3.48 -9.44 6.13
N GLN A 79 4.24 -10.14 6.97
CA GLN A 79 5.69 -9.96 7.09
C GLN A 79 6.42 -10.37 5.80
N LEU A 80 6.01 -11.46 5.16
CA LEU A 80 6.55 -11.85 3.86
C LEU A 80 6.24 -10.80 2.80
N PHE A 81 4.98 -10.35 2.68
CA PHE A 81 4.61 -9.34 1.70
C PHE A 81 5.39 -8.04 1.90
N ARG A 82 5.50 -7.56 3.14
CA ARG A 82 6.32 -6.38 3.50
C ARG A 82 7.78 -6.58 3.08
N LYS A 83 8.38 -7.72 3.46
CA LYS A 83 9.77 -8.04 3.14
C LYS A 83 10.01 -7.96 1.64
N TYR A 84 9.23 -8.66 0.83
CA TYR A 84 9.45 -8.72 -0.61
C TYR A 84 9.07 -7.43 -1.34
N LEU A 85 8.12 -6.66 -0.81
CA LEU A 85 7.82 -5.32 -1.33
C LEU A 85 9.02 -4.40 -1.13
N SER A 86 9.62 -4.41 0.06
CA SER A 86 10.82 -3.61 0.37
C SER A 86 12.06 -4.01 -0.44
N LEU A 87 12.17 -5.30 -0.82
CA LEU A 87 13.21 -5.78 -1.73
C LEU A 87 12.96 -5.32 -3.18
N SER A 88 11.70 -5.06 -3.53
CA SER A 88 11.26 -4.60 -4.85
C SER A 88 11.09 -3.08 -4.86
N SER A 89 12.19 -2.34 -4.63
CA SER A 89 12.18 -0.87 -4.51
C SER A 89 11.49 -0.14 -5.67
N GLU A 90 11.58 -0.67 -6.90
CA GLU A 90 10.86 -0.14 -8.06
C GLU A 90 9.33 -0.18 -7.85
N VAL A 91 8.80 -1.32 -7.39
CA VAL A 91 7.37 -1.52 -7.18
C VAL A 91 6.89 -0.57 -6.09
N GLU A 92 7.56 -0.55 -4.94
CA GLU A 92 7.21 0.33 -3.82
C GLU A 92 7.24 1.82 -4.23
N HIS A 93 8.34 2.27 -4.83
CA HIS A 93 8.49 3.66 -5.26
C HIS A 93 7.44 4.07 -6.30
N LYS A 94 7.18 3.19 -7.27
CA LYS A 94 6.18 3.47 -8.33
C LYS A 94 4.77 3.48 -7.77
N THR A 95 4.45 2.62 -6.80
CA THR A 95 3.17 2.65 -6.09
C THR A 95 3.00 3.95 -5.33
N VAL A 96 4.00 4.38 -4.54
CA VAL A 96 3.94 5.66 -3.80
C VAL A 96 3.79 6.83 -4.78
N THR A 97 4.60 6.87 -5.84
CA THR A 97 4.51 7.91 -6.89
C THR A 97 3.13 7.96 -7.52
N GLY A 98 2.55 6.80 -7.86
CA GLY A 98 1.21 6.71 -8.43
C GLY A 98 0.14 7.27 -7.49
N LEU A 99 0.18 6.91 -6.20
CA LEU A 99 -0.76 7.41 -5.19
C LEU A 99 -0.68 8.93 -5.04
N LEU A 100 0.54 9.48 -4.96
CA LEU A 100 0.74 10.93 -4.87
C LEU A 100 0.21 11.65 -6.10
N ARG A 101 0.42 11.11 -7.30
CA ARG A 101 -0.13 11.67 -8.55
C ARG A 101 -1.65 11.62 -8.61
N LEU A 102 -2.28 10.56 -8.11
CA LEU A 102 -3.75 10.52 -8.00
C LEU A 102 -4.25 11.62 -7.06
N ILE A 103 -3.62 11.82 -5.91
CA ILE A 103 -4.00 12.87 -4.96
C ILE A 103 -3.80 14.27 -5.56
N GLU A 104 -2.69 14.50 -6.25
CA GLU A 104 -2.44 15.77 -6.95
C GLU A 104 -3.51 16.06 -8.01
N LYS A 105 -3.86 15.06 -8.83
CA LYS A 105 -4.95 15.17 -9.81
C LYS A 105 -6.28 15.52 -9.16
N GLU A 106 -6.60 14.86 -8.05
CA GLU A 106 -7.82 15.15 -7.28
C GLU A 106 -7.84 16.59 -6.76
N ARG A 107 -6.72 17.10 -6.25
CA ARG A 107 -6.59 18.51 -5.83
C ARG A 107 -6.79 19.49 -6.97
N LEU A 108 -6.41 19.10 -8.18
CA LEU A 108 -6.65 19.88 -9.40
C LEU A 108 -8.09 19.78 -9.92
N GLY A 109 -8.98 19.06 -9.22
CA GLY A 109 -10.38 18.89 -9.58
C GLY A 109 -10.64 17.77 -10.58
N GLU A 110 -9.63 16.95 -10.90
CA GLU A 110 -9.83 15.76 -11.73
C GLU A 110 -10.55 14.65 -10.93
N ALA A 111 -11.46 13.94 -11.60
CA ALA A 111 -12.07 12.75 -11.01
C ALA A 111 -11.06 11.61 -10.97
N ILE A 112 -10.88 11.00 -9.79
CA ILE A 112 -10.00 9.85 -9.57
C ILE A 112 -10.77 8.65 -9.02
N ASP A 113 -10.16 7.48 -9.11
CA ASP A 113 -10.63 6.30 -8.39
C ASP A 113 -10.21 6.34 -6.91
N ARG A 114 -11.09 6.90 -6.07
CA ARG A 114 -10.89 6.94 -4.61
C ARG A 114 -10.90 5.55 -3.97
N THR A 115 -11.53 4.56 -4.59
CA THR A 115 -11.59 3.19 -4.07
C THR A 115 -10.21 2.55 -4.17
N LEU A 116 -9.58 2.64 -5.34
CA LEU A 116 -8.20 2.19 -5.56
C LEU A 116 -7.22 2.85 -4.59
N LEU A 117 -7.31 4.17 -4.44
CA LEU A 117 -6.50 4.94 -3.50
C LEU A 117 -6.67 4.40 -2.06
N ASN A 118 -7.91 4.27 -1.60
CA ASN A 118 -8.22 3.80 -0.25
C ASN A 118 -7.75 2.35 0.00
N HIS A 119 -7.89 1.45 -0.97
CA HIS A 119 -7.43 0.06 -0.84
C HIS A 119 -5.92 -0.02 -0.69
N LEU A 120 -5.17 0.71 -1.52
CA LEU A 120 -3.72 0.72 -1.43
C LEU A 120 -3.25 1.41 -0.14
N LEU A 121 -3.82 2.52 0.30
CA LEU A 121 -3.46 3.12 1.59
C LEU A 121 -3.72 2.17 2.77
N LYS A 122 -4.81 1.40 2.73
CA LYS A 122 -5.07 0.34 3.71
C LYS A 122 -4.05 -0.80 3.66
N MET A 123 -3.56 -1.16 2.48
CA MET A 123 -2.43 -2.10 2.34
C MET A 123 -1.19 -1.56 3.07
N PHE A 124 -0.78 -0.32 2.83
CA PHE A 124 0.37 0.29 3.51
C PHE A 124 0.20 0.30 5.04
N THR A 125 -1.01 0.57 5.53
CA THR A 125 -1.34 0.51 6.97
C THR A 125 -1.27 -0.92 7.51
N ALA A 126 -1.83 -1.90 6.80
CA ALA A 126 -1.81 -3.32 7.20
C ALA A 126 -0.38 -3.89 7.24
N LEU A 127 0.49 -3.45 6.34
CA LEU A 127 1.91 -3.81 6.31
C LEU A 127 2.74 -3.05 7.35
N GLY A 128 2.17 -2.01 7.98
CA GLY A 128 2.85 -1.17 8.96
C GLY A 128 3.98 -0.34 8.35
N ILE A 129 3.79 0.11 7.10
CA ILE A 129 4.77 0.92 6.33
C ILE A 129 4.22 2.27 5.88
N TYR A 130 2.96 2.60 6.23
CA TYR A 130 2.32 3.88 5.86
C TYR A 130 3.18 5.10 6.22
N SER A 131 3.63 5.20 7.47
CA SER A 131 4.40 6.36 7.93
C SER A 131 5.78 6.48 7.30
N GLU A 132 6.44 5.36 6.99
CA GLU A 132 7.80 5.36 6.43
C GLU A 132 7.82 5.55 4.91
N SER A 133 6.92 4.88 4.19
CA SER A 133 6.94 4.85 2.73
C SER A 133 6.02 5.89 2.08
N PHE A 134 4.89 6.25 2.72
CA PHE A 134 3.89 7.12 2.10
C PHE A 134 3.72 8.48 2.79
N GLU A 135 3.57 8.52 4.11
CA GLU A 135 3.19 9.73 4.85
C GLU A 135 4.20 10.87 4.67
N LYS A 136 5.50 10.57 4.77
CA LYS A 136 6.57 11.56 4.59
C LYS A 136 6.54 12.19 3.18
N PRO A 137 6.65 11.41 2.08
CA PRO A 137 6.47 11.95 0.72
C PRO A 137 5.15 12.70 0.52
N PHE A 138 4.06 12.21 1.11
CA PHE A 138 2.76 12.85 1.01
C PHE A 138 2.77 14.25 1.64
N LEU A 139 3.32 14.41 2.84
CA LEU A 139 3.41 15.70 3.51
C LEU A 139 4.33 16.67 2.76
N GLU A 140 5.45 16.18 2.24
CA GLU A 140 6.38 16.96 1.40
C GLU A 140 5.68 17.49 0.14
N CYS A 141 5.10 16.60 -0.68
CA CYS A 141 4.37 17.00 -1.88
C CYS A 141 3.17 17.90 -1.57
N THR A 142 2.51 17.71 -0.42
CA THR A 142 1.41 18.55 0.02
C THR A 142 1.87 19.97 0.38
N SER A 143 2.98 20.08 1.10
CA SER A 143 3.57 21.37 1.44
C SER A 143 4.03 22.12 0.19
N GLU A 144 4.63 21.42 -0.77
CA GLU A 144 5.05 22.02 -2.04
C GLU A 144 3.85 22.49 -2.86
N PHE A 145 2.81 21.66 -2.98
CA PHE A 145 1.60 21.98 -3.72
C PHE A 145 0.92 23.25 -3.19
N TYR A 146 0.58 23.28 -1.89
CA TYR A 146 -0.10 24.43 -1.30
C TYR A 146 0.81 25.66 -1.16
N GLY A 147 2.12 25.47 -1.02
CA GLY A 147 3.09 26.57 -1.09
C GLY A 147 3.09 27.26 -2.45
N ALA A 148 3.10 26.48 -3.54
CA ALA A 148 3.03 27.00 -4.91
C ALA A 148 1.66 27.64 -5.21
N GLU A 149 0.57 27.01 -4.75
CA GLU A 149 -0.78 27.56 -4.90
C GLU A 149 -0.92 28.91 -4.19
N GLY A 150 -0.45 29.01 -2.94
CA GLY A 150 -0.48 30.25 -2.17
C GLY A 150 0.26 31.40 -2.87
N VAL A 151 1.48 31.17 -3.36
CA VAL A 151 2.25 32.19 -4.11
C VAL A 151 1.51 32.62 -5.38
N LYS A 152 0.95 31.66 -6.13
CA LYS A 152 0.21 31.94 -7.36
C LYS A 152 -1.01 32.81 -7.09
N TYR A 153 -1.84 32.46 -6.11
CA TYR A 153 -3.06 33.19 -5.81
C TYR A 153 -2.79 34.57 -5.19
N MET A 154 -1.78 34.70 -4.33
CA MET A 154 -1.40 36.02 -3.78
C MET A 154 -0.95 37.01 -4.86
N GLN A 155 -0.41 36.54 -5.99
CA GLN A 155 -0.02 37.38 -7.12
C GLN A 155 -1.17 37.69 -8.08
N GLN A 156 -2.21 36.84 -8.10
CA GLN A 156 -3.26 36.83 -9.13
C GLN A 156 -4.64 37.19 -8.61
N SER A 157 -4.81 37.36 -7.30
CA SER A 157 -6.13 37.56 -6.68
C SER A 157 -6.07 38.55 -5.52
N ASP A 158 -7.18 39.26 -5.34
CA ASP A 158 -7.38 40.18 -4.23
C ASP A 158 -7.63 39.37 -2.94
N VAL A 159 -7.36 39.98 -1.78
CA VAL A 159 -7.50 39.31 -0.47
C VAL A 159 -8.86 38.61 -0.26
N PRO A 160 -10.02 39.20 -0.63
CA PRO A 160 -11.31 38.54 -0.47
C PRO A 160 -11.46 37.26 -1.31
N ASP A 161 -10.94 37.25 -2.54
CA ASP A 161 -11.02 36.09 -3.44
C ASP A 161 -10.08 34.98 -2.99
N TYR A 162 -8.90 35.33 -2.44
CA TYR A 162 -8.01 34.36 -1.81
C TYR A 162 -8.66 33.69 -0.59
N LEU A 163 -9.28 34.47 0.31
CA LEU A 163 -9.97 33.92 1.48
C LEU A 163 -11.11 32.97 1.07
N LYS A 164 -11.87 33.34 0.03
CA LYS A 164 -12.92 32.48 -0.51
C LYS A 164 -12.36 31.20 -1.12
N HIS A 165 -11.23 31.24 -1.81
CA HIS A 165 -10.56 30.05 -2.35
C HIS A 165 -10.13 29.08 -1.25
N VAL A 166 -9.56 29.60 -0.17
CA VAL A 166 -9.12 28.79 0.99
C VAL A 166 -10.30 28.14 1.71
N GLU A 167 -11.46 28.81 1.81
CA GLU A 167 -12.67 28.26 2.46
C GLU A 167 -13.37 27.13 1.66
N VAL A 168 -13.09 27.00 0.36
CA VAL A 168 -13.74 26.00 -0.52
C VAL A 168 -13.08 24.62 -0.44
N TYR A 169 -11.89 24.51 0.19
CA TYR A 169 -11.19 23.24 0.43
C TYR A 169 -11.53 22.60 1.78
#